data_AF-A0A8C0NCD3-F1
#
_entry.id   AF-A0A8C0NCD3-F1
#
_cell.length_a   1.000
_cell.length_b   1.000
_cell.length_c   1.000
_cell.angle_alpha   90.00
_cell.angle_beta   90.00
_cell.angle_gamma   90.00
#
_symmetry.space_group_name_H-M   'P 1'
#
loop_
_entity.id
_entity.type
_entity.pdbx_description
1 polymer ?
#
loop_
_entity_poly.entity_id
_entity_poly.type
_entity_poly.pdbx_seq_one_letter_code
_entity_poly.pdbx_strand_id
1 'polypeptide(L)' 'LSSTLAKIAEIEAEMAWTQKNKATAHHLGLLKARKRALLSFVEISLPQKIQRCQDPAPGSSRYH' A
#
# COMPACT_ATOMS: atom_id res chain seq x y z
N LEU A 1 11.49 16.20 18.76
CA LEU A 1 11.34 14.77 19.11
C LEU A 1 10.24 14.18 18.25
N SER A 2 10.59 13.53 17.13
CA SER A 2 9.60 12.84 16.29
C SER A 2 9.31 11.48 16.90
N SER A 3 8.09 11.27 17.39
CA SER A 3 7.65 9.94 17.83
C SER A 3 7.51 9.00 16.63
N THR A 4 7.87 7.72 16.78
CA THR A 4 7.70 6.68 15.75
C THR A 4 6.27 6.65 15.20
N LEU A 5 5.27 6.89 16.06
CA LEU A 5 3.85 6.97 15.68
C LEU A 5 3.53 8.18 14.79
N ALA A 6 4.15 9.33 15.06
CA ALA A 6 3.98 10.51 14.20
C ALA A 6 4.51 10.23 12.78
N LYS A 7 5.65 9.55 12.69
CA LYS A 7 6.24 9.13 11.42
C LYS A 7 5.37 8.13 10.65
N ILE A 8 4.69 7.24 11.36
CA ILE A 8 3.72 6.31 10.76
C ILE A 8 2.51 7.06 10.22
N ALA A 9 1.96 8.01 10.99
CA ALA A 9 0.81 8.82 10.58
C ALA A 9 1.11 9.68 9.33
N GLU A 10 2.30 10.27 9.24
CA GLU A 10 2.78 10.97 8.04
C GLU A 10 2.73 10.07 6.79
N ILE A 11 3.27 8.85 6.90
CA ILE A 11 3.33 7.89 5.79
C ILE A 11 1.92 7.40 5.40
N GLU A 12 1.03 7.20 6.37
CA GLU A 12 -0.36 6.81 6.11
C GLU A 12 -1.14 7.91 5.38
N ALA A 13 -0.95 9.17 5.78
CA ALA A 13 -1.53 10.31 5.09
C ALA A 13 -1.01 10.38 3.64
N GLU A 14 0.30 10.26 3.42
CA GLU A 14 0.89 10.27 2.07
C GLU A 14 0.32 9.14 1.19
N MET A 15 0.19 7.92 1.72
CA MET A 15 -0.41 6.80 1.01
C MET A 15 -1.90 7.01 0.70
N ALA A 16 -2.65 7.68 1.57
CA ALA A 16 -4.08 7.94 1.40
C ALA A 16 -4.35 8.94 0.26
N TRP A 17 -3.48 9.94 0.09
CA TRP A 17 -3.59 10.95 -0.97
C TRP A 17 -2.98 10.49 -2.30
N THR A 18 -2.20 9.41 -2.30
CA THR A 18 -1.56 8.89 -3.51
C THR A 18 -2.54 8.04 -4.34
N GLN A 19 -2.88 8.50 -5.55
CA GLN A 19 -3.65 7.71 -6.51
C GLN A 19 -2.93 6.39 -6.82
N LYS A 20 -3.65 5.26 -6.88
CA LYS A 20 -3.07 3.95 -7.22
C LYS A 20 -3.07 3.75 -8.74
N ASN A 21 -1.90 3.90 -9.38
CA ASN A 21 -1.71 3.68 -10.81
C ASN A 21 -0.29 3.15 -11.09
N LYS A 22 0.02 2.84 -12.36
CA LYS A 22 1.34 2.27 -12.75
C LYS A 22 2.51 3.21 -12.40
N ALA A 23 2.31 4.53 -12.45
CA ALA A 23 3.35 5.51 -12.13
C ALA A 23 3.63 5.58 -10.62
N THR A 24 2.62 5.38 -9.78
CA THR A 24 2.74 5.50 -8.31
C THR A 24 2.96 4.17 -7.59
N ALA A 25 2.82 3.04 -8.27
CA ALA A 25 2.95 1.70 -7.67
C ALA A 25 4.30 1.50 -6.96
N HIS A 26 5.39 1.95 -7.57
CA HIS A 26 6.73 1.88 -6.97
C HIS A 26 6.83 2.73 -5.70
N HIS A 27 6.36 3.98 -5.76
CA HIS A 27 6.36 4.90 -4.62
C HIS A 27 5.52 4.37 -3.44
N LEU A 28 4.31 3.88 -3.71
CA LEU A 28 3.46 3.22 -2.72
C LEU A 28 4.12 1.98 -2.11
N GLY A 29 4.90 1.23 -2.91
CA GLY A 29 5.71 0.11 -2.42
C GLY A 29 6.74 0.54 -1.39
N LEU A 30 7.46 1.63 -1.66
CA LEU A 30 8.45 2.20 -0.74
C LEU A 30 7.79 2.71 0.56
N LEU A 31 6.66 3.40 0.46
CA LEU A 31 5.92 3.87 1.64
C LEU A 31 5.45 2.71 2.53
N LYS A 32 4.93 1.64 1.94
CA LYS A 32 4.54 0.43 2.68
C LYS A 32 5.73 -0.26 3.36
N ALA A 33 6.89 -0.33 2.69
CA ALA A 33 8.10 -0.90 3.26
C ALA A 33 8.60 -0.07 4.45
N ARG A 34 8.63 1.26 4.31
CA ARG A 34 8.99 2.19 5.39
C ARG A 34 8.03 2.09 6.57
N LYS A 35 6.72 2.07 6.33
CA LYS A 35 5.71 1.83 7.37
C LYS A 35 5.97 0.50 8.10
N ARG A 36 6.23 -0.58 7.36
CA ARG A 36 6.50 -1.90 7.95
C ARG A 36 7.78 -1.90 8.78
N ALA A 37 8.84 -1.23 8.33
CA ALA A 37 10.08 -1.09 9.09
C ALA A 37 9.84 -0.35 10.42
N LEU A 38 9.05 0.72 10.41
CA LEU A 38 8.71 1.46 11.64
C LEU A 38 7.78 0.64 12.56
N LEU A 39 6.82 -0.09 12.00
CA LEU A 39 5.94 -1.00 12.74
C LEU A 39 6.67 -2.22 13.29
N SER A 40 7.72 -2.72 12.62
CA SER A 40 8.49 -3.86 13.14
C SER A 40 9.24 -3.54 14.43
N PHE A 41 9.51 -2.26 14.70
CA PHE A 41 10.01 -1.81 16.00
C PHE A 41 8.91 -1.66 17.07
N VAL A 42 7.62 -1.69 16.68
CA VAL A 42 6.44 -1.43 17.53
C VAL A 42 5.55 -2.68 17.70
N GLU A 43 5.98 -3.84 17.19
CA GLU A 43 5.37 -5.17 17.35
C GLU A 43 4.30 -5.58 16.31
N ILE A 44 4.25 -6.90 16.14
CA ILE A 44 3.72 -7.69 15.03
C ILE A 44 2.19 -7.81 15.12
N SER A 45 1.46 -7.12 14.25
CA SER A 45 0.13 -7.55 13.80
C SER A 45 -0.38 -6.62 12.71
N LEU A 46 -0.55 -7.15 11.49
CA LEU A 46 -1.70 -6.90 10.63
C LEU A 46 -1.50 -7.72 9.34
N PRO A 47 -2.38 -8.70 9.05
CA PRO A 47 -2.33 -9.41 7.78
C PRO A 47 -2.62 -8.40 6.68
N GLN A 48 -1.62 -8.10 5.85
CA GLN A 48 -1.82 -7.30 4.65
C GLN A 48 -2.79 -8.07 3.75
N LYS A 49 -4.05 -7.67 3.81
CA LYS A 49 -5.13 -8.15 2.94
C LYS A 49 -4.59 -8.01 1.52
N ILE A 50 -4.37 -9.15 0.89
CA ILE A 50 -3.91 -9.32 -0.47
C ILE A 50 -4.87 -8.54 -1.37
N GLN A 51 -4.48 -7.33 -1.76
CA GLN A 51 -5.12 -6.63 -2.88
C GLN A 51 -4.55 -7.26 -4.14
N ARG A 52 -5.05 -8.45 -4.48
CA ARG A 52 -5.04 -8.88 -5.87
C ARG A 52 -5.78 -7.79 -6.62
N CYS A 53 -5.11 -7.14 -7.56
CA CYS A 53 -5.78 -6.53 -8.70
C CYS A 53 -6.60 -7.66 -9.32
N GLN A 54 -7.86 -7.80 -8.92
CA GLN A 54 -8.84 -8.40 -9.80
C GLN A 54 -9.12 -7.29 -10.78
N ASP A 55 -8.38 -7.29 -11.89
CA ASP A 55 -8.89 -6.69 -13.11
C ASP A 55 -10.09 -7.58 -13.48
N PRO A 56 -11.35 -7.11 -13.40
CA PRO A 56 -12.42 -7.84 -14.03
C PRO A 56 -12.17 -7.70 -15.54
N ALA A 57 -11.81 -8.78 -16.24
CA ALA A 57 -11.77 -8.75 -17.69
C ALA A 57 -13.21 -8.57 -18.21
N PRO A 58 -13.60 -7.39 -18.74
CA PRO A 58 -14.93 -7.20 -19.27
C PRO A 58 -14.86 -7.46 -20.77
N GLY A 59 -15.26 -8.66 -21.17
CA GLY A 59 -15.34 -9.02 -22.59
C GLY A 59 -14.63 -10.30 -22.97
N SER A 60 -14.86 -11.40 -22.22
CA SER A 60 -14.60 -12.74 -22.76
C SER A 60 -15.66 -13.05 -23.84
N SER A 61 -15.57 -12.34 -24.97
CA SER A 61 -16.23 -12.71 -26.20
C SER A 61 -15.41 -13.82 -26.81
N ARG A 62 -15.78 -15.05 -26.48
CA ARG A 62 -15.30 -16.27 -27.12
C ARG A 62 -15.81 -16.22 -28.57
N TYR A 63 -14.97 -15.76 -29.49
CA TYR A 63 -15.29 -15.73 -30.92
C TYR A 63 -15.70 -17.15 -31.39
N HIS A 64 -16.85 -17.22 -32.06
CA HIS A 64 -17.23 -18.31 -32.96
C HIS A 64 -16.51 -18.15 -34.30
#